data_AF-A0A6J4HTN0-F1
#
_entry.id   AF-A0A6J4HTN0-F1
#
_cell.length_a   1.000
_cell.length_b   1.000
_cell.length_c   1.000
_cell.angle_alpha   90.00
_cell.angle_beta   90.00
_cell.angle_gamma   90.00
#
_symmetry.space_group_name_H-M   'P 1'
#
loop_
_entity.id
_entity.type
_entity.pdbx_description
1 polymer ?
#
loop_
_entity_poly.entity_id
_entity_poly.type
_entity_poly.pdbx_seq_one_letter_code
_entity_poly.pdbx_strand_id
1 'polypeptide(L)'
;MRSRICIDALRRTFALFALATLLAGVLPSQAVASPQATFASLRFEHLWNSADKPVAERRVSRSWTWGPLPWFSTNEPYKQSPEGQRLVQYFDKARMELNNPSDMSGPLQGVTNGLLVVEMVWGRVKLGDGIGADENEQRQPAFELPVAGDWAGRQPSGTCRDERRRHRRL
;
A
#
# COMPACT_ATOMS: atom_id res chain seq x y z
N MET A 1 -43.72 -34.32 52.84
CA MET A 1 -42.34 -34.74 52.48
C MET A 1 -42.17 -34.87 50.96
N ARG A 2 -42.41 -33.79 50.18
CA ARG A 2 -42.48 -33.85 48.69
C ARG A 2 -41.96 -32.59 47.95
N SER A 3 -41.15 -31.75 48.60
CA SER A 3 -40.77 -30.43 48.04
C SER A 3 -39.26 -30.21 47.84
N ARG A 4 -38.38 -31.06 48.41
CA ARG A 4 -36.92 -30.85 48.32
C ARG A 4 -36.29 -31.35 47.02
N ILE A 5 -36.96 -32.24 46.27
CA ILE A 5 -36.39 -32.91 45.10
C ILE A 5 -36.40 -32.01 43.83
N CYS A 6 -37.33 -31.06 43.71
CA CYS A 6 -37.40 -30.16 42.54
C CYS A 6 -36.34 -29.04 42.53
N ILE A 7 -35.87 -28.61 43.70
CA ILE A 7 -34.97 -27.44 43.81
C ILE A 7 -33.53 -27.81 43.42
N ASP A 8 -33.09 -29.03 43.72
CA ASP A 8 -31.73 -29.50 43.40
C ASP A 8 -31.56 -29.85 41.91
N ALA A 9 -32.62 -30.31 41.25
CA ALA A 9 -32.64 -30.54 39.80
C ALA A 9 -32.51 -29.24 39.01
N LEU A 10 -33.14 -28.16 39.49
CA LEU A 10 -33.13 -26.84 38.84
C LEU A 10 -31.79 -26.09 39.00
N ARG A 11 -31.07 -26.34 40.11
CA ARG A 11 -29.73 -25.78 40.35
C ARG A 11 -28.63 -26.46 39.54
N ARG A 12 -28.75 -27.78 39.30
CA ARG A 12 -27.80 -28.56 38.49
C ARG A 12 -27.89 -28.22 37.01
N THR A 13 -29.09 -27.95 36.48
CA THR A 13 -29.27 -27.54 35.08
C THR A 13 -28.73 -26.13 34.83
N PHE A 14 -28.90 -25.20 35.78
CA PHE A 14 -28.32 -23.85 35.68
C PHE A 14 -26.78 -23.85 35.71
N ALA A 15 -26.16 -24.69 36.55
CA ALA A 15 -24.70 -24.80 36.63
C ALA A 15 -24.07 -25.39 35.35
N LEU A 16 -24.76 -26.34 34.70
CA LEU A 16 -24.31 -26.90 33.41
C LEU A 16 -24.48 -25.91 32.25
N PHE A 17 -25.55 -25.12 32.24
CA PHE A 17 -25.71 -24.04 31.27
C PHE A 17 -24.68 -22.91 31.45
N ALA A 18 -24.34 -22.56 32.69
CA ALA A 18 -23.32 -21.55 32.99
C ALA A 18 -21.88 -21.99 32.66
N LEU A 19 -21.58 -23.30 32.73
CA LEU A 19 -20.28 -23.83 32.32
C LEU A 19 -20.16 -23.98 30.80
N ALA A 20 -21.27 -24.31 30.12
CA ALA A 20 -21.32 -24.39 28.66
C ALA A 20 -21.18 -23.00 27.99
N THR A 21 -21.66 -21.92 28.61
CA THR A 21 -21.49 -20.56 28.10
C THR A 21 -20.07 -20.02 28.34
N LEU A 22 -19.36 -20.47 29.37
CA LEU A 22 -17.98 -20.02 29.63
C LEU A 22 -16.94 -20.65 28.68
N LEU A 23 -17.24 -21.80 28.05
CA LEU A 23 -16.35 -22.44 27.06
C LEU A 23 -16.49 -21.86 25.63
N ALA A 24 -17.51 -21.06 25.34
CA ALA A 24 -17.78 -20.54 24.00
C ALA A 24 -17.07 -19.21 23.67
N GLY A 25 -16.28 -18.64 24.60
CA GLY A 25 -15.79 -17.26 24.54
C GLY A 25 -14.43 -17.03 23.86
N VAL A 26 -13.74 -18.06 23.37
CA VAL A 26 -12.40 -17.90 22.76
C VAL A 26 -12.45 -18.31 21.29
N LEU A 27 -13.14 -17.53 20.47
CA LEU A 27 -12.94 -17.61 19.03
C LEU A 27 -11.63 -16.88 18.71
N PRO A 28 -10.65 -17.52 18.04
CA PRO A 28 -9.51 -16.80 17.52
C PRO A 28 -10.03 -15.73 16.56
N SER A 29 -9.72 -14.47 16.85
CA SER A 29 -9.91 -13.38 15.90
C SER A 29 -9.04 -13.69 14.70
N GLN A 30 -9.64 -14.29 13.66
CA GLN A 30 -8.94 -14.52 12.42
C GLN A 30 -8.68 -13.14 11.82
N ALA A 31 -7.43 -12.67 11.94
CA ALA A 31 -6.98 -11.54 11.17
C ALA A 31 -7.24 -11.90 9.70
N VAL A 32 -8.18 -11.20 9.07
CA VAL A 32 -8.34 -11.28 7.63
C VAL A 32 -7.04 -10.72 7.08
N ALA A 33 -6.14 -11.60 6.64
CA ALA A 33 -5.01 -11.20 5.85
C ALA A 33 -5.59 -10.37 4.69
N SER A 34 -5.19 -9.09 4.60
CA SER A 34 -5.48 -8.26 3.43
C SER A 34 -5.16 -9.10 2.18
N PRO A 35 -6.02 -9.10 1.14
CA PRO A 35 -5.78 -9.92 -0.03
C PRO A 35 -4.35 -9.66 -0.47
N GLN A 36 -3.48 -10.66 -0.35
CA GLN A 36 -2.16 -10.59 -0.96
C GLN A 36 -2.47 -10.40 -2.42
N ALA A 37 -2.20 -9.18 -2.95
CA ALA A 37 -2.43 -8.94 -4.36
C ALA A 37 -1.63 -10.02 -5.09
N THR A 38 -2.25 -10.73 -6.02
CA THR A 38 -1.53 -11.70 -6.82
C THR A 38 -0.64 -10.95 -7.80
N PHE A 39 0.48 -11.53 -8.19
CA PHE A 39 1.27 -10.96 -9.27
C PHE A 39 0.43 -10.98 -10.55
N ALA A 40 0.29 -9.82 -11.19
CA ALA A 40 -0.47 -9.71 -12.44
C ALA A 40 0.17 -10.48 -13.62
N SER A 41 1.44 -10.86 -13.52
CA SER A 41 2.11 -11.74 -14.48
C SER A 41 3.16 -12.61 -13.80
N LEU A 42 3.41 -13.80 -14.37
CA LEU A 42 4.52 -14.66 -13.93
C LEU A 42 5.88 -13.98 -14.13
N ARG A 43 6.01 -13.09 -15.13
CA ARG A 43 7.24 -12.32 -15.38
C ARG A 43 7.54 -11.36 -14.21
N PHE A 44 6.51 -10.70 -13.67
CA PHE A 44 6.65 -9.88 -12.47
C PHE A 44 7.04 -10.70 -11.25
N GLU A 45 6.39 -11.85 -11.06
CA GLU A 45 6.72 -12.76 -9.97
C GLU A 45 8.17 -13.26 -10.06
N HIS A 46 8.63 -13.69 -11.23
CA HIS A 46 10.00 -14.14 -11.44
C HIS A 46 11.02 -13.06 -11.11
N LEU A 47 10.78 -11.82 -11.55
CA LEU A 47 11.66 -10.70 -11.26
C LEU A 47 11.70 -10.40 -9.75
N TRP A 48 10.53 -10.33 -9.10
CA TRP A 48 10.45 -10.11 -7.65
C TRP A 48 11.13 -11.24 -6.87
N ASN A 49 10.94 -12.49 -7.29
CA ASN A 49 11.56 -13.66 -6.69
C ASN A 49 13.09 -13.64 -6.80
N SER A 50 13.63 -13.12 -7.90
CA SER A 50 15.09 -13.02 -8.06
C SER A 50 15.69 -11.93 -7.15
N ALA A 51 14.94 -10.87 -6.89
CA ALA A 51 15.42 -9.70 -6.20
C ALA A 51 14.99 -9.67 -4.72
N ASP A 52 13.71 -9.48 -4.45
CA ASP A 52 13.19 -9.12 -3.13
C ASP A 52 12.80 -10.33 -2.27
N LYS A 53 12.58 -11.51 -2.85
CA LYS A 53 12.37 -12.75 -2.06
C LYS A 53 13.51 -13.09 -1.08
N PRO A 54 14.81 -12.98 -1.44
CA PRO A 54 15.90 -13.11 -0.47
C PRO A 54 15.81 -12.14 0.71
N VAL A 55 15.27 -10.93 0.51
CA VAL A 55 15.03 -9.95 1.60
C VAL A 55 13.87 -10.42 2.46
N ALA A 56 12.77 -10.87 1.84
CA ALA A 56 11.60 -11.43 2.53
C ALA A 56 11.95 -12.64 3.40
N GLU A 57 12.80 -13.52 2.89
CA GLU A 57 13.28 -14.73 3.57
C GLU A 57 14.43 -14.44 4.54
N ARG A 58 14.84 -13.17 4.71
CA ARG A 58 15.95 -12.74 5.56
C ARG A 58 17.29 -13.42 5.23
N ARG A 59 17.46 -13.88 3.99
CA ARG A 59 18.73 -14.44 3.49
C ARG A 59 19.78 -13.37 3.21
N VAL A 60 19.35 -12.12 3.02
CA VAL A 60 20.22 -10.96 2.84
C VAL A 60 19.73 -9.79 3.69
N SER A 61 20.65 -8.92 4.10
CA SER A 61 20.34 -7.70 4.88
C SER A 61 20.54 -6.45 4.02
N ARG A 62 19.53 -6.12 3.20
CA ARG A 62 19.45 -4.90 2.40
C ARG A 62 18.01 -4.39 2.35
N SER A 63 17.82 -3.15 1.93
CA SER A 63 16.49 -2.58 1.69
C SER A 63 15.77 -3.26 0.52
N TRP A 64 14.44 -3.16 0.51
CA TRP A 64 13.56 -3.59 -0.58
C TRP A 64 13.76 -2.79 -1.86
N THR A 65 13.69 -3.44 -3.01
CA THR A 65 13.71 -2.77 -4.32
C THR A 65 12.31 -2.29 -4.70
N TRP A 66 11.30 -3.16 -4.62
CA TRP A 66 9.90 -2.84 -4.91
C TRP A 66 9.03 -2.83 -3.66
N GLY A 67 9.27 -3.78 -2.75
CA GLY A 67 8.50 -3.90 -1.51
C GLY A 67 8.13 -5.35 -1.19
N PRO A 68 7.58 -5.58 0.01
CA PRO A 68 7.32 -6.92 0.53
C PRO A 68 6.22 -7.65 -0.22
N LEU A 69 5.24 -6.93 -0.76
CA LEU A 69 4.09 -7.49 -1.46
C LEU A 69 3.65 -6.57 -2.59
N PRO A 70 3.11 -7.14 -3.68
CA PRO A 70 2.33 -6.37 -4.65
C PRO A 70 1.11 -5.72 -3.97
N TRP A 71 0.67 -4.59 -4.49
CA TRP A 71 -0.45 -3.83 -3.93
C TRP A 71 -1.63 -3.73 -4.90
N PHE A 72 -1.41 -3.20 -6.10
CA PHE A 72 -2.47 -2.94 -7.07
C PHE A 72 -1.96 -3.13 -8.50
N SER A 73 -2.77 -3.68 -9.39
CA SER A 73 -2.46 -3.82 -10.81
C SER A 73 -3.58 -3.30 -11.69
N THR A 74 -3.20 -2.80 -12.86
CA THR A 74 -4.15 -2.28 -13.85
C THR A 74 -3.50 -2.29 -15.24
N ASN A 75 -4.29 -1.97 -16.26
CA ASN A 75 -3.80 -1.63 -17.59
C ASN A 75 -3.83 -0.10 -17.75
N GLU A 76 -2.69 0.49 -18.12
CA GLU A 76 -2.57 1.94 -18.34
C GLU A 76 -2.37 2.26 -19.81
N PRO A 77 -2.86 3.41 -20.31
CA PRO A 77 -2.57 3.84 -21.67
C PRO A 77 -1.07 3.96 -21.95
N TYR A 78 -0.64 3.34 -23.04
CA TYR A 78 0.72 3.37 -23.54
C TYR A 78 0.74 3.20 -25.05
N LYS A 79 1.06 4.27 -25.79
CA LYS A 79 0.92 4.35 -27.25
C LYS A 79 1.70 3.29 -28.02
N GLN A 80 2.89 2.93 -27.54
CA GLN A 80 3.78 1.98 -28.20
C GLN A 80 3.45 0.53 -27.86
N SER A 81 2.48 0.29 -26.97
CA SER A 81 1.96 -1.05 -26.73
C SER A 81 1.11 -1.52 -27.92
N PRO A 82 1.15 -2.81 -28.30
CA PRO A 82 0.31 -3.36 -29.37
C PRO A 82 -1.19 -3.07 -29.23
N GLU A 83 -1.69 -3.01 -27.99
CA GLU A 83 -3.10 -2.74 -27.68
C GLU A 83 -3.32 -1.30 -27.20
N GLY A 84 -2.30 -0.44 -27.29
CA GLY A 84 -2.33 0.91 -26.73
C GLY A 84 -2.36 0.96 -25.20
N GLN A 85 -2.18 -0.18 -24.52
CA GLN A 85 -2.22 -0.31 -23.07
C GLN A 85 -1.03 -1.16 -22.56
N ARG A 86 -0.40 -0.76 -21.47
CA ARG A 86 0.64 -1.55 -20.77
C ARG A 86 0.06 -2.15 -19.49
N LEU A 87 0.46 -3.39 -19.17
CA LEU A 87 0.13 -3.98 -17.87
C LEU A 87 1.07 -3.41 -16.81
N VAL A 88 0.52 -2.93 -15.70
CA VAL A 88 1.31 -2.39 -14.58
C VAL A 88 0.97 -3.07 -13.27
N GLN A 89 1.96 -3.22 -12.41
CA GLN A 89 1.80 -3.68 -11.02
C GLN A 89 2.54 -2.72 -10.09
N TYR A 90 1.77 -2.06 -9.22
CA TYR A 90 2.25 -1.20 -8.16
C TYR A 90 2.67 -2.00 -6.92
N PHE A 91 3.78 -1.57 -6.34
CA PHE A 91 4.31 -1.98 -5.05
C PHE A 91 4.53 -0.73 -4.17
N ASP A 92 4.92 -0.94 -2.92
CA ASP A 92 5.18 0.15 -1.96
C ASP A 92 6.20 1.19 -2.46
N LYS A 93 7.24 0.76 -3.18
CA LYS A 93 8.38 1.62 -3.54
C LYS A 93 8.49 1.95 -5.02
N ALA A 94 7.87 1.15 -5.87
CA ALA A 94 8.01 1.24 -7.31
C ALA A 94 6.85 0.51 -8.01
N ARG A 95 6.87 0.49 -9.34
CA ARG A 95 5.96 -0.33 -10.15
C ARG A 95 6.74 -1.11 -11.20
N MET A 96 6.23 -2.29 -11.57
CA MET A 96 6.69 -3.03 -12.74
C MET A 96 5.74 -2.77 -13.91
N GLU A 97 6.27 -2.70 -15.12
CA GLU A 97 5.51 -2.45 -16.33
C GLU A 97 5.80 -3.51 -17.39
N LEU A 98 4.78 -3.83 -18.19
CA LEU A 98 4.85 -4.66 -19.37
C LEU A 98 4.29 -3.90 -20.57
N ASN A 99 5.20 -3.26 -21.31
CA ASN A 99 4.83 -2.39 -22.43
C ASN A 99 4.42 -3.19 -23.68
N ASN A 100 5.02 -4.35 -23.91
CA ASN A 100 4.67 -5.24 -25.01
C ASN A 100 4.64 -6.70 -24.50
N PRO A 101 3.46 -7.34 -24.43
CA PRO A 101 3.35 -8.72 -23.96
C PRO A 101 4.14 -9.72 -24.82
N SER A 102 4.32 -9.44 -26.11
CA SER A 102 5.06 -10.30 -27.05
C SER A 102 6.58 -10.11 -26.99
N ASP A 103 7.06 -9.04 -26.35
CA ASP A 103 8.49 -8.82 -26.16
C ASP A 103 9.01 -9.76 -25.07
N MET A 104 9.86 -10.70 -25.47
CA MET A 104 10.54 -11.65 -24.57
C MET A 104 12.05 -11.40 -24.51
N SER A 105 12.48 -10.21 -24.92
CA SER A 105 13.90 -9.87 -25.00
C SER A 105 14.54 -9.69 -23.62
N GLY A 106 15.82 -10.06 -23.55
CA GLY A 106 16.67 -9.84 -22.39
C GLY A 106 16.34 -10.71 -21.15
N PRO A 107 17.12 -10.57 -20.08
CA PRO A 107 16.97 -11.38 -18.86
C PRO A 107 15.68 -11.07 -18.10
N LEU A 108 15.14 -9.86 -18.28
CA LEU A 108 13.89 -9.43 -17.65
C LEU A 108 12.66 -9.84 -18.45
N GLN A 109 12.85 -10.45 -19.64
CA GLN A 109 11.81 -10.77 -20.61
C GLN A 109 10.87 -9.57 -20.73
N GLY A 110 11.30 -8.45 -21.31
CA GLY A 110 10.49 -7.24 -21.53
C GLY A 110 9.83 -6.55 -20.31
N VAL A 111 10.08 -6.99 -19.07
CA VAL A 111 9.62 -6.25 -17.87
C VAL A 111 10.53 -5.06 -17.62
N THR A 112 9.94 -3.90 -17.40
CA THR A 112 10.68 -2.67 -17.05
C THR A 112 10.33 -2.22 -15.64
N ASN A 113 11.26 -1.49 -15.01
CA ASN A 113 10.96 -0.75 -13.79
C ASN A 113 10.29 0.56 -14.20
N GLY A 114 9.10 0.80 -13.68
CA GLY A 114 8.29 1.92 -14.11
C GLY A 114 8.86 3.27 -13.69
N LEU A 115 8.49 4.30 -14.45
CA LEU A 115 8.97 5.67 -14.24
C LEU A 115 8.21 6.42 -13.13
N LEU A 116 7.44 5.73 -12.29
CA LEU A 116 6.52 6.33 -11.31
C LEU A 116 7.16 7.46 -10.49
N VAL A 117 8.37 7.27 -9.98
CA VAL A 117 9.07 8.30 -9.19
C VAL A 117 9.36 9.55 -10.03
N VAL A 118 9.79 9.36 -11.28
CA VAL A 118 10.01 10.46 -12.22
C VAL A 118 8.68 11.14 -12.53
N GLU A 119 7.63 10.39 -12.84
CA GLU A 119 6.30 10.96 -13.12
C GLU A 119 5.77 11.79 -11.95
N MET A 120 5.96 11.32 -10.71
CA MET A 120 5.56 12.03 -9.50
C MET A 120 6.35 13.33 -9.28
N VAL A 121 7.67 13.31 -9.47
CA VAL A 121 8.53 14.50 -9.30
C VAL A 121 8.22 15.56 -10.34
N TRP A 122 8.02 15.15 -11.59
CA TRP A 122 7.76 16.07 -12.69
C TRP A 122 6.27 16.42 -12.86
N GLY A 123 5.38 15.72 -12.15
CA GLY A 123 3.94 15.80 -12.37
C GLY A 123 3.53 15.43 -13.79
N ARG A 124 4.23 14.48 -14.43
CA ARG A 124 4.01 14.11 -15.84
C ARG A 124 3.87 12.60 -15.96
N VAL A 125 2.65 12.14 -16.18
CA VAL A 125 2.38 10.72 -16.42
C VAL A 125 2.80 10.37 -17.84
N LYS A 126 3.55 9.29 -18.01
CA LYS A 126 4.00 8.82 -19.32
C LYS A 126 2.91 7.98 -19.98
N LEU A 127 2.48 8.42 -21.17
CA LEU A 127 1.57 7.72 -22.06
C LEU A 127 2.32 7.12 -23.27
N GLY A 128 3.61 7.38 -23.38
CA GLY A 128 4.49 6.80 -24.39
C GLY A 128 5.96 7.21 -24.23
N ASP A 129 6.80 6.79 -25.17
CA ASP A 129 8.26 7.00 -25.18
C ASP A 129 8.67 8.45 -25.45
N GLY A 130 7.80 9.26 -26.06
CA GLY A 130 8.15 10.62 -26.47
C GLY A 130 8.11 11.67 -25.34
N ILE A 131 8.59 12.88 -25.64
CA ILE A 131 8.56 14.05 -24.74
C ILE A 131 7.44 15.05 -25.05
N GLY A 132 6.66 14.79 -26.10
CA GLY A 132 5.57 15.66 -26.56
C GLY A 132 4.35 15.65 -25.62
N ALA A 133 3.46 16.63 -25.82
CA ALA A 133 2.22 16.77 -25.05
C ALA A 133 1.20 15.65 -25.32
N ASP A 134 1.35 14.95 -26.43
CA ASP A 134 0.55 13.79 -26.79
C ASP A 134 1.10 12.47 -26.20
N GLU A 135 2.33 12.48 -25.69
CA GLU A 135 3.03 11.34 -25.09
C GLU A 135 3.07 11.45 -23.55
N ASN A 136 2.65 12.58 -22.99
CA ASN A 136 2.73 12.89 -21.56
C ASN A 136 1.49 13.64 -21.10
N GLU A 137 0.90 13.20 -19.98
CA GLU A 137 -0.21 13.90 -19.33
C GLU A 137 0.32 14.73 -18.14
N GLN A 138 0.13 16.05 -18.19
CA GLN A 138 0.51 16.93 -17.09
C GLN A 138 -0.51 16.83 -15.95
N ARG A 139 -0.05 16.39 -14.78
CA ARG A 139 -0.78 16.44 -13.52
C ARG A 139 -0.49 17.76 -12.82
N GLN A 140 -1.56 18.40 -12.37
CA GLN A 140 -1.46 19.57 -11.51
C GLN A 140 -1.13 19.14 -10.08
N PRO A 141 -0.33 19.92 -9.33
CA PRO A 141 -0.19 19.73 -7.90
C PRO A 141 -1.54 19.69 -7.20
N ALA A 142 -1.61 19.00 -6.07
CA ALA A 142 -2.82 18.96 -5.26
C ALA A 142 -2.99 20.30 -4.49
N PHE A 143 -3.50 21.32 -5.16
CA PHE A 143 -3.68 22.67 -4.58
C PHE A 143 -4.75 22.72 -3.49
N GLU A 144 -5.73 21.82 -3.54
CA GLU A 144 -6.88 21.81 -2.63
C GLU A 144 -6.73 20.84 -1.46
N LEU A 145 -5.66 20.04 -1.43
CA LEU A 145 -5.41 19.10 -0.34
C LEU A 145 -4.50 19.76 0.70
N PRO A 146 -5.05 20.20 1.86
CA PRO A 146 -4.23 20.77 2.91
C PRO A 146 -3.19 19.76 3.39
N VAL A 147 -1.91 20.14 3.33
CA VAL A 147 -0.78 19.38 3.87
C VAL A 147 -0.64 19.75 5.35
N ALA A 148 -0.38 18.75 6.21
CA ALA A 148 -0.31 18.93 7.66
C ALA A 148 0.43 20.23 8.08
N GLY A 149 -0.33 21.20 8.60
CA GLY A 149 0.16 22.52 9.01
C GLY A 149 -0.39 23.71 8.23
N ASP A 150 -1.04 23.51 7.08
CA ASP A 150 -1.58 24.59 6.24
C ASP A 150 -3.08 24.88 6.44
N TRP A 151 -3.69 24.38 7.51
CA TRP A 151 -5.10 24.64 7.83
C TRP A 151 -5.39 26.15 7.81
N ALA A 152 -6.17 26.57 6.81
CA ALA A 152 -6.46 27.97 6.50
C ALA A 152 -7.13 28.75 7.65
N GLY A 153 -7.66 28.07 8.67
CA GLY A 153 -8.30 28.71 9.82
C GLY A 153 -7.39 28.98 11.02
N ARG A 154 -6.08 28.67 10.96
CA ARG A 154 -5.17 28.85 12.13
C ARG A 154 -3.68 28.96 11.74
N GLN A 155 -3.35 29.75 10.73
CA GLN A 155 -1.98 30.26 10.61
C GLN A 155 -1.87 31.52 11.48
N PRO A 156 -1.28 31.47 12.69
CA PRO A 156 -0.83 32.70 13.32
C PRO A 156 0.18 33.32 12.35
N SER A 157 -0.08 34.55 11.90
CA SER A 157 0.87 35.32 11.10
C SER A 157 2.15 35.44 11.93
N GLY A 158 3.11 34.57 11.63
CA GLY A 158 4.38 34.46 12.34
C GLY A 158 5.21 35.70 12.05
N THR A 159 4.86 36.81 12.68
CA THR A 159 5.84 37.85 12.96
C THR A 159 6.82 37.20 13.93
N CYS A 160 7.97 36.78 13.42
CA CYS A 160 9.08 36.38 14.27
C CYS A 160 9.49 37.64 15.04
N ARG A 161 8.87 37.86 16.20
CA ARG A 161 9.19 38.96 17.10
C ARG A 161 10.57 38.66 17.66
N ASP A 162 11.59 39.30 17.09
CA ASP A 162 12.95 39.28 17.61
C ASP A 162 12.97 39.91 19.01
N GLU A 163 12.86 39.08 20.04
CA GLU A 163 12.92 39.51 21.44
C GLU A 163 14.35 39.82 21.92
N ARG A 164 15.37 39.73 21.04
CA ARG A 164 16.77 40.07 21.39
C ARG A 164 17.09 41.57 21.46
N ARG A 165 16.08 42.45 21.51
CA ARG A 165 16.26 43.89 21.75
C ARG A 165 15.86 44.39 23.15
N ARG A 166 15.68 43.51 24.15
CA ARG A 166 15.39 43.95 25.54
C ARG A 166 16.55 43.93 26.53
N HIS A 167 17.73 43.40 26.18
CA HIS A 167 18.83 43.23 27.15
C HIS A 167 20.08 44.10 26.92
N ARG A 168 19.97 45.22 26.21
CA ARG A 168 21.08 46.18 26.04
C ARG A 168 20.72 47.59 26.55
N ARG A 169 20.35 47.67 27.82
CA ARG A 169 20.40 48.89 28.64
C ARG A 169 20.75 48.50 30.06
N LEU A 170 22.04 48.44 30.35
CA LEU A 170 22.69 48.98 31.54
C LEU A 170 24.08 49.45 31.10
#